data_AF-A0A6J3FR08-F1
#
_entry.id   AF-A0A6J3FR08-F1
#
_cell.length_a   1.000
_cell.length_b   1.000
_cell.length_c   1.000
_cell.angle_alpha   90.00
_cell.angle_beta   90.00
_cell.angle_gamma   90.00
#
_symmetry.space_group_name_H-M   'P 1'
#
loop_
_entity.id
_entity.type
_entity.pdbx_description
1 polymer ?
#
loop_
_entity_poly.entity_id
_entity_poly.type
_entity_poly.pdbx_seq_one_letter_code
_entity_poly.pdbx_strand_id
1 'polypeptide(L)'
;MLQLVRAGARAWLRPTGCRALSSLAEEAAPPTEKPEQVASEGFPEPVLRKVEFPVPALRRPVQAWVESLRGFEQERVGLADLHPDVFATAPRLDILHQVAIWQKNFKRISYAKTKTRAEVRGGGRKPWPQKGSGRARHGSIRSPLWRGGGVAHGPRGPTSYYYMLPMKVRALGLKVALTVKLAQDDLHIVDSLELPTPDPQYLTDLARYRRWGDSVLLVNLTHEEMPQNIVEATSRLKTFTLIPAVGEQRAQPTSQAPRVCMSRLCC
;
A
#
# COMPACT_ATOMS: atom_id res chain seq x y z
N MET A 1 -32.10 -66.44 44.40
CA MET A 1 -33.10 -66.51 43.30
C MET A 1 -32.29 -66.60 42.00
N LEU A 2 -32.20 -67.81 41.40
CA LEU A 2 -32.80 -68.19 40.10
C LEU A 2 -32.13 -67.45 38.93
N GLN A 3 -31.48 -68.02 37.89
CA GLN A 3 -31.27 -69.36 37.29
C GLN A 3 -29.94 -69.25 36.46
N LEU A 4 -29.00 -70.20 36.39
CA LEU A 4 -28.95 -71.48 35.65
C LEU A 4 -29.25 -71.41 34.13
N VAL A 5 -28.31 -71.94 33.31
CA VAL A 5 -28.44 -72.72 32.02
C VAL A 5 -27.17 -72.51 31.14
N ARG A 6 -26.21 -73.47 31.10
CA ARG A 6 -25.90 -74.50 30.05
C ARG A 6 -25.62 -73.94 28.64
N ALA A 7 -24.43 -74.04 28.04
CA ALA A 7 -23.60 -75.18 27.57
C ALA A 7 -24.08 -75.89 26.28
N GLY A 8 -23.19 -75.96 25.27
CA GLY A 8 -23.25 -76.80 24.05
C GLY A 8 -22.92 -75.99 22.78
N ALA A 9 -21.80 -76.08 22.05
CA ALA A 9 -20.96 -77.18 21.52
C ALA A 9 -21.42 -77.75 20.16
N ARG A 10 -20.43 -77.84 19.23
CA ARG A 10 -20.32 -78.62 17.97
C ARG A 10 -20.80 -77.88 16.71
N ALA A 11 -19.93 -77.49 15.77
CA ALA A 11 -19.05 -78.27 14.86
C ALA A 11 -19.82 -78.98 13.73
N TRP A 12 -19.07 -79.43 12.72
CA TRP A 12 -19.49 -80.09 11.46
C TRP A 12 -19.81 -79.12 10.31
N LEU A 13 -19.41 -79.36 9.06
CA LEU A 13 -18.24 -79.98 8.43
C LEU A 13 -18.44 -79.68 6.93
N ARG A 14 -17.34 -79.53 6.17
CA ARG A 14 -17.39 -79.51 4.71
C ARG A 14 -18.01 -80.81 4.16
N PRO A 15 -18.51 -80.76 2.92
CA PRO A 15 -18.09 -81.79 2.00
C PRO A 15 -17.49 -81.23 0.71
N THR A 16 -16.70 -82.12 0.12
CA THR A 16 -15.82 -82.03 -1.02
C THR A 16 -16.42 -82.71 -2.25
N GLY A 17 -16.03 -82.20 -3.43
CA GLY A 17 -15.93 -82.96 -4.69
C GLY A 17 -17.19 -82.93 -5.57
N CYS A 18 -17.12 -83.04 -6.89
CA CYS A 18 -16.03 -83.00 -7.88
C CYS A 18 -16.67 -83.22 -9.28
N ARG A 19 -15.97 -82.78 -10.34
CA ARG A 19 -16.16 -83.06 -11.79
C ARG A 19 -17.29 -82.31 -12.50
N ALA A 20 -17.19 -81.92 -13.77
CA ALA A 20 -16.12 -81.60 -14.73
C ALA A 20 -16.86 -81.21 -16.03
N LEU A 21 -16.36 -80.21 -16.77
CA LEU A 21 -16.05 -80.26 -18.21
C LEU A 21 -16.10 -78.86 -18.87
N SER A 22 -14.90 -78.41 -19.24
CA SER A 22 -14.50 -77.74 -20.49
C SER A 22 -15.53 -76.99 -21.35
N SER A 23 -15.27 -75.70 -21.55
CA SER A 23 -15.16 -75.13 -22.91
C SER A 23 -14.27 -73.89 -22.88
N LEU A 24 -13.23 -73.91 -23.70
CA LEU A 24 -12.37 -72.77 -24.04
C LEU A 24 -13.20 -71.69 -24.72
N ALA A 25 -13.16 -70.47 -24.19
CA ALA A 25 -13.52 -69.27 -24.91
C ALA A 25 -12.43 -68.23 -24.62
N GLU A 26 -11.55 -68.09 -25.59
CA GLU A 26 -10.54 -67.07 -25.70
C GLU A 26 -11.22 -65.77 -26.14
N GLU A 27 -11.32 -64.76 -25.27
CA GLU A 27 -11.58 -63.40 -25.75
C GLU A 27 -11.13 -62.32 -24.76
N ALA A 28 -10.18 -61.52 -25.26
CA ALA A 28 -9.97 -60.09 -25.04
C ALA A 28 -9.80 -59.56 -23.60
N ALA A 29 -8.58 -59.10 -23.33
CA ALA A 29 -8.18 -58.29 -22.17
C ALA A 29 -9.10 -57.08 -21.94
N PRO A 30 -9.49 -56.78 -20.68
CA PRO A 30 -10.13 -55.51 -20.36
C PRO A 30 -9.08 -54.38 -20.40
N PRO A 31 -9.47 -53.17 -20.85
CA PRO A 31 -8.56 -52.03 -20.88
C PRO A 31 -8.15 -51.65 -19.47
N THR A 32 -6.85 -51.46 -19.26
CA THR A 32 -6.27 -50.77 -18.10
C THR A 32 -7.07 -49.53 -17.76
N GLU A 33 -7.81 -49.59 -16.66
CA GLU A 33 -8.31 -48.41 -15.96
C GLU A 33 -7.09 -47.55 -15.64
N LYS A 34 -7.02 -46.39 -16.30
CA LYS A 34 -6.07 -45.35 -15.92
C LYS A 34 -6.35 -45.04 -14.45
N PRO A 35 -5.34 -45.04 -13.56
CA PRO A 35 -5.59 -44.67 -12.18
C PRO A 35 -6.23 -43.29 -12.18
N GLU A 36 -7.43 -43.22 -11.60
CA GLU A 36 -8.09 -41.97 -11.30
C GLU A 36 -7.06 -41.07 -10.64
N GLN A 37 -6.87 -39.89 -11.24
CA GLN A 37 -6.08 -38.84 -10.65
C GLN A 37 -6.79 -38.45 -9.36
N VAL A 38 -6.36 -39.06 -8.25
CA VAL A 38 -6.48 -38.44 -6.94
C VAL A 38 -5.82 -37.08 -7.14
N ALA A 39 -6.66 -36.04 -7.24
CA ALA A 39 -6.20 -34.68 -7.18
C ALA A 39 -5.44 -34.57 -5.87
N SER A 40 -4.12 -34.67 -5.96
CA SER A 40 -3.24 -34.22 -4.90
C SER A 40 -3.67 -32.78 -4.68
N GLU A 41 -4.24 -32.49 -3.52
CA GLU A 41 -4.27 -31.13 -3.00
C GLU A 41 -2.81 -30.70 -2.93
N GLY A 42 -2.34 -30.12 -4.03
CA GLY A 42 -0.99 -29.62 -4.14
C GLY A 42 -0.88 -28.52 -3.13
N PHE A 43 0.07 -28.64 -2.21
CA PHE A 43 0.54 -27.47 -1.48
C PHE A 43 0.81 -26.38 -2.53
N PRO A 44 0.23 -25.18 -2.40
CA PRO A 44 0.42 -24.15 -3.40
C PRO A 44 1.92 -23.89 -3.55
N GLU A 45 2.39 -23.86 -4.79
CA GLU A 45 3.81 -23.60 -5.07
C GLU A 45 4.20 -22.24 -4.46
N PRO A 46 5.29 -22.17 -3.67
CA PRO A 46 5.67 -20.93 -3.02
C PRO A 46 6.11 -19.91 -4.06
N VAL A 47 5.59 -18.69 -3.96
CA VAL A 47 5.96 -17.59 -4.86
C VAL A 47 7.35 -17.08 -4.49
N LEU A 48 8.37 -17.49 -5.25
CA LEU A 48 9.75 -17.04 -5.06
C LEU A 48 10.11 -15.98 -6.09
N ARG A 49 10.41 -14.75 -5.63
CA ARG A 49 10.86 -13.66 -6.51
C ARG A 49 12.32 -13.33 -6.26
N LYS A 50 13.13 -13.42 -7.32
CA LYS A 50 14.55 -13.06 -7.29
C LYS A 50 14.74 -11.64 -7.80
N VAL A 51 15.84 -11.00 -7.39
CA VAL A 51 16.23 -9.69 -7.91
C VAL A 51 16.70 -9.81 -9.35
N GLU A 52 16.06 -9.07 -10.26
CA GLU A 52 16.44 -9.01 -11.68
C GLU A 52 17.71 -8.18 -11.93
N PHE A 53 17.87 -7.09 -11.19
CA PHE A 53 18.98 -6.16 -11.36
C PHE A 53 20.27 -6.65 -10.69
N PRO A 54 21.45 -6.32 -11.25
CA PRO A 54 22.72 -6.74 -10.66
C PRO A 54 22.92 -6.12 -9.28
N VAL A 55 23.05 -6.98 -8.27
CA VAL A 55 23.32 -6.57 -6.89
C VAL A 55 24.83 -6.35 -6.71
N PRO A 56 25.27 -5.29 -6.01
CA PRO A 56 26.68 -5.07 -5.71
C PRO A 56 27.29 -6.25 -4.95
N ALA A 57 28.49 -6.69 -5.34
CA ALA A 57 29.14 -7.89 -4.78
C ALA A 57 29.33 -7.88 -3.25
N LEU A 58 29.46 -6.68 -2.65
CA LEU A 58 29.66 -6.51 -1.21
C LEU A 58 28.36 -6.52 -0.40
N ARG A 59 27.18 -6.51 -1.04
CA ARG A 59 25.88 -6.45 -0.37
C ARG A 59 25.02 -7.64 -0.77
N ARG A 60 24.26 -8.18 0.19
CA ARG A 60 23.26 -9.22 -0.05
C ARG A 60 21.87 -8.60 -0.19
N PRO A 61 20.96 -9.20 -0.97
CA PRO A 61 19.57 -8.76 -1.03
C PRO A 61 18.89 -8.95 0.33
N VAL A 62 17.86 -8.13 0.57
CA VAL A 62 17.01 -8.24 1.76
C VAL A 62 15.79 -9.07 1.40
N GLN A 63 15.29 -9.88 2.33
CA GLN A 63 14.15 -10.73 2.09
C GLN A 63 12.90 -10.17 2.77
N ALA A 64 11.75 -10.34 2.12
CA ALA A 64 10.45 -10.01 2.70
C ALA A 64 9.41 -11.09 2.33
N TRP A 65 8.46 -11.31 3.23
CA TRP A 65 7.36 -12.24 3.00
C TRP A 65 6.41 -11.69 1.94
N VAL A 66 5.90 -12.60 1.10
CA VAL A 66 4.83 -12.30 0.16
C VAL A 66 3.52 -12.83 0.73
N GLU A 67 2.57 -11.91 0.92
CA GLU A 67 1.25 -12.18 1.43
C GLU A 67 0.19 -12.20 0.32
N SER A 68 -0.97 -12.80 0.60
CA SER A 68 -2.15 -12.79 -0.28
C SER A 68 -3.32 -12.11 0.43
N LEU A 69 -4.19 -11.39 -0.30
CA LEU A 69 -5.41 -10.79 0.27
C LEU A 69 -6.65 -11.68 0.15
N ARG A 70 -6.51 -12.88 -0.41
CA ARG A 70 -7.64 -13.78 -0.69
C ARG A 70 -8.21 -14.44 0.57
N GLY A 71 -7.39 -14.61 1.62
CA GLY A 71 -7.79 -15.26 2.87
C GLY A 71 -7.11 -14.64 4.08
N PHE A 72 -7.73 -14.76 5.25
CA PHE A 72 -7.22 -14.19 6.50
C PHE A 72 -5.87 -14.78 6.90
N GLU A 73 -5.74 -16.10 6.83
CA GLU A 73 -4.57 -16.87 7.30
C GLU A 73 -3.42 -16.94 6.28
N GLN A 74 -3.65 -16.48 5.04
CA GLN A 74 -2.67 -16.55 3.94
C GLN A 74 -1.61 -15.44 4.01
N GLU A 75 -0.82 -15.43 5.09
CA GLU A 75 0.24 -14.44 5.33
C GLU A 75 1.56 -14.80 4.63
N ARG A 76 1.96 -16.07 4.60
CA ARG A 76 3.28 -16.49 4.11
C ARG A 76 3.17 -17.35 2.86
N VAL A 77 2.70 -16.75 1.77
CA VAL A 77 2.51 -17.43 0.49
C VAL A 77 3.83 -17.60 -0.26
N GLY A 78 4.80 -16.70 -0.03
CA GLY A 78 6.08 -16.75 -0.71
C GLY A 78 7.15 -15.87 -0.08
N LEU A 79 8.29 -15.77 -0.76
CA LEU A 79 9.45 -14.99 -0.33
C LEU A 79 9.98 -14.18 -1.52
N ALA A 80 10.19 -12.89 -1.30
CA ALA A 80 10.75 -11.98 -2.29
C ALA A 80 12.12 -11.45 -1.85
N ASP A 81 13.11 -11.59 -2.73
CA ASP A 81 14.40 -10.94 -2.61
C ASP A 81 14.30 -9.50 -3.14
N LEU A 82 14.72 -8.54 -2.33
CA LEU A 82 14.68 -7.11 -2.57
C LEU A 82 16.08 -6.53 -2.75
N HIS A 83 16.20 -5.58 -3.69
CA HIS A 83 17.47 -4.93 -3.98
C HIS A 83 17.95 -4.07 -2.79
N PRO A 84 19.20 -4.26 -2.29
CA PRO A 84 19.66 -3.61 -1.06
C PRO A 84 19.84 -2.10 -1.20
N ASP A 85 20.11 -1.58 -2.40
CA ASP A 85 20.26 -0.12 -2.61
C ASP A 85 18.93 0.64 -2.70
N VAL A 86 17.81 -0.06 -2.61
CA VAL A 86 16.46 0.55 -2.55
C VAL A 86 15.88 0.35 -1.17
N PHE A 87 15.92 -0.89 -0.66
CA PHE A 87 15.25 -1.29 0.57
C PHE A 87 16.16 -1.37 1.81
N ALA A 88 17.49 -1.25 1.64
CA ALA A 88 18.47 -1.28 2.72
C ALA A 88 19.44 -0.11 2.65
N THR A 89 18.97 1.09 2.34
CA THR A 89 19.80 2.30 2.34
C THR A 89 20.02 2.81 3.77
N ALA A 90 21.10 3.55 4.03
CA ALA A 90 21.28 4.21 5.32
C ALA A 90 20.07 5.11 5.67
N PRO A 91 19.48 4.99 6.87
CA PRO A 91 18.25 5.70 7.23
C PRO A 91 18.50 7.20 7.48
N ARG A 92 18.48 7.99 6.40
CA ARG A 92 18.72 9.44 6.39
C ARG A 92 17.44 10.25 6.60
N LEU A 93 17.07 10.44 7.87
CA LEU A 93 15.86 11.19 8.27
C LEU A 93 15.89 12.67 7.84
N ASP A 94 17.08 13.24 7.70
CA ASP A 94 17.31 14.60 7.20
C ASP A 94 16.75 14.80 5.78
N ILE A 95 17.01 13.84 4.88
CA ILE A 95 16.51 13.87 3.50
C ILE A 95 15.00 13.66 3.47
N LEU A 96 14.48 12.74 4.28
CA LEU A 96 13.03 12.53 4.38
C LEU A 96 12.30 13.82 4.78
N HIS A 97 12.80 14.51 5.80
CA HIS A 97 12.25 15.77 6.26
C HIS A 97 12.31 16.86 5.17
N GLN A 98 13.43 16.99 4.45
CA GLN A 98 13.56 17.94 3.34
C GLN A 98 12.55 17.67 2.22
N VAL A 99 12.38 16.41 1.81
CA VAL A 99 11.42 16.02 0.76
C VAL A 99 9.98 16.25 1.22
N ALA A 100 9.64 15.96 2.48
CA ALA A 100 8.31 16.21 3.03
C ALA A 100 7.96 17.70 3.07
N ILE A 101 8.88 18.55 3.55
CA ILE A 101 8.70 20.01 3.53
C ILE A 101 8.57 20.52 2.10
N TRP A 102 9.38 20.00 1.18
CA TRP A 102 9.29 20.36 -0.22
C TRP A 102 7.92 20.04 -0.80
N GLN A 103 7.43 18.80 -0.64
CA GLN A 103 6.11 18.38 -1.11
C GLN A 103 4.98 19.30 -0.61
N LYS A 104 5.07 19.73 0.65
CA LYS A 104 4.10 20.67 1.26
C LYS A 104 4.17 22.08 0.67
N ASN A 105 5.37 22.60 0.42
CA ASN A 105 5.56 23.99 0.04
C ASN A 105 5.52 24.24 -1.47
N PHE A 106 5.97 23.30 -2.31
CA PHE A 106 6.11 23.57 -3.74
C PHE A 106 4.77 23.81 -4.45
N LYS A 107 3.68 23.19 -3.97
CA LYS A 107 2.31 23.38 -4.48
C LYS A 107 1.60 24.58 -3.84
N ARG A 108 2.20 25.21 -2.82
CA ARG A 108 1.54 26.23 -2.01
C ARG A 108 1.56 27.59 -2.71
N ILE A 109 0.37 28.16 -2.87
CA ILE A 109 0.15 29.54 -3.32
C ILE A 109 -0.67 30.26 -2.24
N SER A 110 -0.13 31.36 -1.72
CA SER A 110 -0.83 32.19 -0.72
C SER A 110 -1.48 33.38 -1.40
N TYR A 111 -2.81 33.46 -1.34
CA TYR A 111 -3.61 34.55 -1.92
C TYR A 111 -3.84 35.73 -0.96
N ALA A 112 -3.25 35.69 0.24
CA ALA A 112 -3.38 36.77 1.21
C ALA A 112 -2.83 38.08 0.63
N LYS A 113 -3.63 39.15 0.66
CA LYS A 113 -3.23 40.47 0.20
C LYS A 113 -3.79 41.55 1.11
N THR A 114 -2.91 42.36 1.68
CA THR A 114 -3.29 43.58 2.40
C THR A 114 -3.16 44.81 1.50
N LYS A 115 -4.07 45.77 1.67
CA LYS A 115 -4.00 47.06 0.99
C LYS A 115 -2.92 47.94 1.60
N THR A 116 -2.00 48.41 0.77
CA THR A 116 -1.02 49.44 1.19
C THR A 116 -1.72 50.79 1.34
N ARG A 117 -1.05 51.77 1.97
CA ARG A 117 -1.58 53.14 2.09
C ARG A 117 -1.97 53.79 0.75
N ALA A 118 -1.38 53.34 -0.36
CA ALA A 118 -1.67 53.82 -1.70
C ALA A 118 -2.89 53.12 -2.35
N GLU A 119 -3.18 51.89 -1.93
CA GLU A 119 -4.30 51.09 -2.45
C GLU A 119 -5.60 51.34 -1.68
N VAL A 120 -5.53 51.92 -0.47
CA VAL A 120 -6.71 52.30 0.32
C VAL A 120 -7.34 53.57 -0.24
N ARG A 121 -8.66 53.54 -0.50
CA ARG A 121 -9.42 54.64 -1.14
C ARG A 121 -9.27 55.98 -0.38
N GLY A 122 -8.92 57.05 -1.09
CA GLY A 122 -8.83 58.42 -0.57
C GLY A 122 -7.43 58.80 -0.07
N GLY A 123 -7.31 59.81 0.80
CA GLY A 123 -6.03 60.16 1.43
C GLY A 123 -5.07 61.03 0.61
N GLY A 124 -5.54 61.66 -0.47
CA GLY A 124 -4.74 62.58 -1.30
C GLY A 124 -4.60 64.00 -0.75
N ARG A 125 -5.50 64.44 0.16
CA ARG A 125 -5.43 65.76 0.80
C ARG A 125 -4.72 65.67 2.16
N LYS A 126 -3.84 66.64 2.42
CA LYS A 126 -3.20 66.79 3.74
C LYS A 126 -4.25 67.18 4.81
N PRO A 127 -4.30 66.50 5.97
CA PRO A 127 -5.33 66.76 6.99
C PRO A 127 -5.31 68.18 7.56
N TRP A 128 -4.12 68.72 7.82
CA TRP A 128 -3.91 70.09 8.30
C TRP A 128 -2.52 70.64 7.90
N PRO A 129 -2.30 71.96 7.95
CA PRO A 129 -0.99 72.58 7.68
C PRO A 129 0.13 72.05 8.58
N GLN A 130 1.38 72.15 8.13
CA GLN A 130 2.54 71.58 8.83
C GLN A 130 2.81 72.23 10.21
N LYS A 131 2.44 73.49 10.36
CA LYS A 131 2.64 74.33 11.56
C LYS A 131 1.35 75.09 11.86
N GLY A 132 1.18 75.55 13.09
CA GLY A 132 0.05 76.39 13.54
C GLY A 132 -1.11 75.64 14.18
N SER A 133 -1.24 74.32 14.01
CA SER A 133 -2.37 73.54 14.55
C SER A 133 -2.17 72.95 15.95
N GLY A 134 -0.94 72.96 16.49
CA GLY A 134 -0.61 72.32 17.77
C GLY A 134 -0.70 70.79 17.79
N ARG A 135 -1.04 70.14 16.66
CA ARG A 135 -1.19 68.68 16.54
C ARG A 135 0.05 68.02 15.94
N ALA A 136 0.15 66.70 16.08
CA ALA A 136 1.18 65.90 15.40
C ALA A 136 1.15 66.11 13.88
N ARG A 137 2.32 65.99 13.23
CA ARG A 137 2.47 66.22 11.79
C ARG A 137 2.03 64.99 11.00
N HIS A 138 1.02 65.14 10.14
CA HIS A 138 0.55 64.05 9.26
C HIS A 138 0.46 64.50 7.81
N GLY A 139 0.86 63.59 6.90
CA GLY A 139 0.77 63.81 5.45
C GLY A 139 -0.51 63.27 4.81
N SER A 140 -1.07 62.17 5.34
CA SER A 140 -2.27 61.52 4.81
C SER A 140 -3.02 60.78 5.91
N ILE A 141 -4.35 60.75 5.82
CA ILE A 141 -5.23 59.95 6.70
C ILE A 141 -5.13 58.44 6.45
N ARG A 142 -4.48 57.99 5.36
CA ARG A 142 -4.32 56.57 5.02
C ARG A 142 -2.99 55.98 5.47
N SER A 143 -2.20 56.74 6.23
CA SER A 143 -0.97 56.24 6.86
C SER A 143 -1.27 55.07 7.80
N PRO A 144 -0.38 54.07 7.96
CA PRO A 144 -0.55 52.95 8.89
C PRO A 144 -0.79 53.36 10.35
N LEU A 145 -0.37 54.57 10.73
CA LEU A 145 -0.61 55.14 12.07
C LEU A 145 -2.09 55.48 12.32
N TRP A 146 -2.89 55.65 11.27
CA TRP A 146 -4.29 56.04 11.36
C TRP A 146 -5.21 54.83 11.35
N ARG A 147 -6.31 54.90 12.11
CA ARG A 147 -7.38 53.91 12.05
C ARG A 147 -7.99 53.88 10.64
N GLY A 148 -8.07 52.70 10.04
CA GLY A 148 -8.51 52.54 8.64
C GLY A 148 -7.48 53.02 7.60
N GLY A 149 -6.23 53.19 8.02
CA GLY A 149 -5.08 53.34 7.13
C GLY A 149 -4.65 52.02 6.49
N GLY A 150 -3.68 52.09 5.58
CA GLY A 150 -3.11 50.89 4.95
C GLY A 150 -2.15 50.15 5.87
N VAL A 151 -1.93 48.86 5.60
CA VAL A 151 -0.94 48.04 6.33
C VAL A 151 0.46 48.34 5.80
N ALA A 152 1.43 48.57 6.69
CA ALA A 152 2.82 48.85 6.33
C ALA A 152 3.54 47.60 5.79
N HIS A 153 3.62 46.56 6.64
CA HIS A 153 4.19 45.26 6.30
C HIS A 153 3.10 44.20 6.46
N GLY A 154 2.53 43.78 5.34
CA GLY A 154 1.54 42.73 5.29
C GLY A 154 1.74 41.90 4.02
N PRO A 155 1.01 40.78 3.89
CA PRO A 155 1.15 39.91 2.73
C PRO A 155 0.82 40.66 1.43
N ARG A 156 1.70 40.51 0.43
CA ARG A 156 1.61 41.19 -0.85
C ARG A 156 1.22 40.20 -1.94
N GLY A 157 -0.09 40.12 -2.22
CA GLY A 157 -0.62 39.41 -3.39
C GLY A 157 -0.29 37.92 -3.45
N PRO A 158 -0.58 37.24 -4.58
CA PRO A 158 -0.30 35.83 -4.70
C PRO A 158 1.21 35.60 -4.59
N THR A 159 1.61 34.93 -3.50
CA THR A 159 3.01 34.55 -3.25
C THR A 159 3.14 33.05 -3.44
N SER A 160 4.04 32.65 -4.35
CA SER A 160 4.40 31.26 -4.58
C SER A 160 5.58 30.87 -3.70
N TYR A 161 5.52 29.66 -3.14
CA TYR A 161 6.61 29.05 -2.37
C TYR A 161 7.33 27.97 -3.19
N TYR A 162 7.35 28.14 -4.50
CA TYR A 162 7.86 27.15 -5.44
C TYR A 162 9.39 27.11 -5.42
N TYR A 163 9.94 25.90 -5.25
CA TYR A 163 11.34 25.59 -5.45
C TYR A 163 11.48 24.10 -5.83
N MET A 164 12.55 23.75 -6.53
CA MET A 164 12.80 22.38 -6.98
C MET A 164 13.99 21.77 -6.27
N LEU A 165 13.79 20.57 -5.71
CA LEU A 165 14.92 19.76 -5.24
C LEU A 165 15.58 19.00 -6.40
N PRO A 166 16.91 18.78 -6.32
CA PRO A 166 17.61 17.92 -7.24
C PRO A 166 16.95 16.54 -7.34
N MET A 167 16.86 15.98 -8.55
CA MET A 167 16.21 14.69 -8.80
C MET A 167 16.76 13.56 -7.93
N LYS A 168 18.09 13.52 -7.76
CA LYS A 168 18.78 12.51 -6.95
C LYS A 168 18.36 12.56 -5.48
N VAL A 169 18.10 13.74 -4.92
CA VAL A 169 17.66 13.91 -3.53
C VAL A 169 16.23 13.39 -3.35
N ARG A 170 15.35 13.68 -4.32
CA ARG A 170 13.96 13.17 -4.31
C ARG A 170 13.92 11.65 -4.40
N ALA A 171 14.70 11.06 -5.31
CA ALA A 171 14.80 9.61 -5.46
C ALA A 171 15.41 8.95 -4.20
N LEU A 172 16.43 9.57 -3.61
CA LEU A 172 17.02 9.09 -2.36
C LEU A 172 16.02 9.15 -1.19
N GLY A 173 15.21 10.21 -1.11
CA GLY A 173 14.14 10.30 -0.10
C GLY A 173 13.15 9.13 -0.19
N LEU A 174 12.75 8.72 -1.40
CA LEU A 174 11.88 7.55 -1.59
C LEU A 174 12.55 6.25 -1.12
N LYS A 175 13.83 6.03 -1.46
CA LYS A 175 14.59 4.86 -1.00
C LYS A 175 14.68 4.80 0.52
N VAL A 176 14.95 5.93 1.17
CA VAL A 176 14.99 6.02 2.63
C VAL A 176 13.62 5.72 3.23
N ALA A 177 12.53 6.24 2.64
CA ALA A 177 11.18 5.98 3.13
C ALA A 177 10.84 4.48 3.08
N LEU A 178 11.13 3.83 1.95
CA LEU A 178 10.93 2.38 1.79
C LEU A 178 11.80 1.57 2.76
N THR A 179 13.05 1.98 2.95
CA THR A 179 13.95 1.31 3.89
C THR A 179 13.46 1.43 5.34
N VAL A 180 13.01 2.62 5.76
CA VAL A 180 12.47 2.84 7.11
C VAL A 180 11.21 2.01 7.32
N LYS A 181 10.31 1.97 6.33
CA LYS A 181 9.08 1.18 6.40
C LYS A 181 9.35 -0.32 6.49
N LEU A 182 10.32 -0.83 5.75
CA LEU A 182 10.74 -2.22 5.85
C LEU A 182 11.40 -2.52 7.21
N ALA A 183 12.27 -1.65 7.69
CA ALA A 183 12.96 -1.84 8.98
C ALA A 183 12.03 -1.73 10.20
N GLN A 184 10.85 -1.13 10.04
CA GLN A 184 9.81 -1.01 11.08
C GLN A 184 8.74 -2.12 10.99
N ASP A 185 8.90 -3.10 10.09
CA ASP A 185 7.91 -4.14 9.80
C ASP A 185 6.54 -3.59 9.35
N ASP A 186 6.52 -2.38 8.77
CA ASP A 186 5.33 -1.66 8.31
C ASP A 186 5.08 -1.84 6.79
N LEU A 187 6.00 -2.49 6.09
CA LEU A 187 5.94 -2.76 4.65
C LEU A 187 5.58 -4.22 4.40
N HIS A 188 4.44 -4.44 3.76
CA HIS A 188 3.94 -5.76 3.38
C HIS A 188 3.94 -5.89 1.86
N ILE A 189 4.53 -6.98 1.36
CA ILE A 189 4.55 -7.27 -0.07
C ILE A 189 3.39 -8.21 -0.36
N VAL A 190 2.60 -7.87 -1.37
CA VAL A 190 1.44 -8.66 -1.76
C VAL A 190 1.61 -9.12 -3.20
N ASP A 191 1.22 -10.36 -3.48
CA ASP A 191 1.28 -10.90 -4.84
C ASP A 191 0.24 -10.26 -5.77
N SER A 192 -1.03 -10.27 -5.33
CA SER A 192 -2.17 -9.69 -6.05
C SER A 192 -3.14 -8.96 -5.10
N LEU A 193 -3.72 -7.85 -5.58
CA LEU A 193 -4.75 -7.06 -4.86
C LEU A 193 -6.17 -7.65 -5.01
N GLU A 194 -6.29 -8.93 -5.34
CA GLU A 194 -7.60 -9.55 -5.55
C GLU A 194 -8.25 -9.92 -4.22
N LEU A 195 -9.43 -9.34 -3.98
CA LEU A 195 -10.27 -9.68 -2.83
C LEU A 195 -11.33 -10.71 -3.22
N PRO A 196 -11.72 -11.63 -2.31
CA PRO A 196 -12.80 -12.58 -2.57
C PRO A 196 -14.17 -11.90 -2.61
N THR A 197 -14.32 -10.77 -1.93
CA THR A 197 -15.60 -10.06 -1.77
C THR A 197 -15.35 -8.55 -1.91
N PRO A 198 -16.29 -7.78 -2.50
CA PRO A 198 -16.18 -6.32 -2.60
C PRO A 198 -16.50 -5.58 -1.28
N ASP A 199 -16.73 -6.30 -0.18
CA ASP A 199 -17.17 -5.72 1.07
C ASP A 199 -16.04 -4.99 1.82
N PRO A 200 -16.23 -3.72 2.24
CA PRO A 200 -15.20 -2.96 2.95
C PRO A 200 -14.93 -3.49 4.37
N GLN A 201 -15.89 -4.21 4.95
CA GLN A 201 -15.74 -4.85 6.26
C GLN A 201 -14.67 -5.94 6.22
N TYR A 202 -14.67 -6.75 5.15
CA TYR A 202 -13.65 -7.79 4.95
C TYR A 202 -12.23 -7.22 5.01
N LEU A 203 -11.96 -6.12 4.30
CA LEU A 203 -10.66 -5.46 4.29
C LEU A 203 -10.26 -4.91 5.67
N THR A 204 -11.23 -4.35 6.40
CA THR A 204 -11.02 -3.82 7.75
C THR A 204 -10.70 -4.93 8.75
N ASP A 205 -11.44 -6.02 8.68
CA ASP A 205 -11.25 -7.17 9.57
C ASP A 205 -9.94 -7.92 9.23
N LEU A 206 -9.57 -7.98 7.95
CA LEU A 206 -8.26 -8.49 7.51
C LEU A 206 -7.11 -7.68 8.11
N ALA A 207 -7.18 -6.35 8.03
CA ALA A 207 -6.16 -5.47 8.59
C ALA A 207 -6.06 -5.55 10.12
N ARG A 208 -7.20 -5.74 10.81
CA ARG A 208 -7.23 -5.97 12.26
C ARG A 208 -6.62 -7.32 12.63
N TYR A 209 -6.95 -8.38 11.89
CA TYR A 209 -6.42 -9.71 12.11
C TYR A 209 -4.89 -9.73 11.96
N ARG A 210 -4.36 -9.15 10.88
CA ARG A 210 -2.92 -9.05 10.59
C ARG A 210 -2.20 -7.94 11.32
N ARG A 211 -2.92 -7.13 12.10
CA ARG A 211 -2.39 -6.02 12.91
C ARG A 211 -1.63 -4.96 12.09
N TRP A 212 -2.08 -4.69 10.87
CA TRP A 212 -1.49 -3.64 10.01
C TRP A 212 -1.71 -2.22 10.54
N GLY A 213 -2.60 -2.04 11.53
CA GLY A 213 -2.93 -0.75 12.13
C GLY A 213 -4.12 -0.06 11.46
N ASP A 214 -4.31 1.23 11.78
CA ASP A 214 -5.54 1.95 11.43
C ASP A 214 -5.59 2.45 9.98
N SER A 215 -4.43 2.78 9.40
CA SER A 215 -4.32 3.35 8.04
C SER A 215 -3.34 2.59 7.16
N VAL A 216 -3.79 2.26 5.96
CA VAL A 216 -3.07 1.41 5.02
C VAL A 216 -3.09 2.03 3.63
N LEU A 217 -1.91 2.14 3.02
CA LEU A 217 -1.73 2.57 1.65
C LEU A 217 -1.48 1.36 0.77
N LEU A 218 -2.36 1.16 -0.21
CA LEU A 218 -2.25 0.14 -1.24
C LEU A 218 -1.67 0.77 -2.50
N VAL A 219 -0.59 0.20 -3.02
CA VAL A 219 0.05 0.67 -4.25
C VAL A 219 -0.02 -0.43 -5.31
N ASN A 220 -0.69 -0.17 -6.45
CA ASN A 220 -0.74 -1.09 -7.61
C ASN A 220 0.12 -0.58 -8.76
N LEU A 221 0.63 -1.42 -9.66
CA LEU A 221 1.47 -0.96 -10.78
C LEU A 221 0.75 0.04 -11.72
N THR A 222 -0.43 -0.32 -12.21
CA THR A 222 -1.20 0.44 -13.20
C THR A 222 -2.60 0.75 -12.68
N HIS A 223 -3.22 1.81 -13.22
CA HIS A 223 -4.61 2.17 -12.89
C HIS A 223 -5.63 1.30 -13.64
N GLU A 224 -5.30 0.88 -14.86
CA GLU A 224 -6.21 0.13 -15.74
C GLU A 224 -6.40 -1.33 -15.28
N GLU A 225 -5.38 -1.93 -14.67
CA GLU A 225 -5.40 -3.33 -14.23
C GLU A 225 -5.81 -3.48 -12.75
N MET A 226 -6.56 -2.53 -12.19
CA MET A 226 -7.04 -2.62 -10.80
C MET A 226 -8.27 -3.54 -10.71
N PRO A 227 -8.28 -4.57 -9.84
CA PRO A 227 -9.44 -5.45 -9.71
C PRO A 227 -10.65 -4.70 -9.14
N GLN A 228 -11.85 -4.99 -9.64
CA GLN A 228 -13.06 -4.25 -9.27
C GLN A 228 -13.35 -4.31 -7.76
N ASN A 229 -13.15 -5.49 -7.16
CA ASN A 229 -13.45 -5.72 -5.74
C ASN A 229 -12.63 -4.80 -4.80
N ILE A 230 -11.33 -4.58 -5.07
CA ILE A 230 -10.51 -3.70 -4.23
C ILE A 230 -10.88 -2.24 -4.42
N VAL A 231 -11.22 -1.83 -5.65
CA VAL A 231 -11.64 -0.46 -5.94
C VAL A 231 -12.94 -0.14 -5.22
N GLU A 232 -13.93 -1.05 -5.28
CA GLU A 232 -15.20 -0.87 -4.57
C GLU A 232 -15.01 -0.84 -3.05
N ALA A 233 -14.24 -1.78 -2.49
CA ALA A 233 -13.99 -1.84 -1.06
C ALA A 233 -13.25 -0.58 -0.54
N THR A 234 -12.21 -0.13 -1.25
CA THR A 234 -11.40 1.04 -0.85
C THR A 234 -12.13 2.36 -1.04
N SER A 235 -12.94 2.51 -2.09
CA SER A 235 -13.67 3.76 -2.37
C SER A 235 -14.63 4.17 -1.25
N ARG A 236 -15.13 3.19 -0.47
CA ARG A 236 -16.05 3.41 0.66
C ARG A 236 -15.33 3.74 1.97
N LEU A 237 -14.01 3.51 2.04
CA LEU A 237 -13.20 3.67 3.24
C LEU A 237 -12.33 4.93 3.15
N LYS A 238 -12.10 5.58 4.30
CA LYS A 238 -11.20 6.75 4.40
C LYS A 238 -9.78 6.38 4.81
N THR A 239 -9.64 5.28 5.53
CA THR A 239 -8.37 4.81 6.13
C THR A 239 -7.51 4.01 5.14
N PHE A 240 -8.16 3.37 4.17
CA PHE A 240 -7.50 2.62 3.10
C PHE A 240 -7.46 3.48 1.85
N THR A 241 -6.26 3.75 1.34
CA THR A 241 -6.08 4.53 0.12
C THR A 241 -5.45 3.65 -0.95
N LEU A 242 -6.02 3.61 -2.15
CA LEU A 242 -5.47 2.93 -3.31
C LEU A 242 -4.85 3.95 -4.27
N ILE A 243 -3.58 3.75 -4.63
CA ILE A 243 -2.83 4.65 -5.52
C ILE A 243 -2.06 3.80 -6.55
N PRO A 244 -1.92 4.21 -7.82
CA PRO A 244 -0.98 3.60 -8.73
C PRO A 244 0.49 3.90 -8.34
N ALA A 245 1.42 2.99 -8.63
CA ALA A 245 2.85 3.11 -8.40
C ALA A 245 3.43 4.28 -9.21
N VAL A 246 2.82 4.52 -10.37
CA VAL A 246 3.05 5.71 -11.16
C VAL A 246 2.29 6.89 -10.51
N GLY A 247 2.94 7.53 -9.54
CA GLY A 247 2.64 8.91 -9.21
C GLY A 247 3.09 9.80 -10.37
N GLU A 248 2.27 9.92 -11.42
CA GLU A 248 2.46 10.86 -12.54
C GLU A 248 3.89 10.85 -13.14
N GLN A 249 4.37 9.67 -13.56
CA GLN A 249 5.59 9.48 -14.34
C GLN A 249 5.39 8.35 -15.35
N ARG A 250 5.05 8.68 -16.59
CA ARG A 250 4.98 7.72 -17.72
C ARG A 250 6.28 6.91 -17.80
N ALA A 251 6.22 5.61 -17.52
CA ALA A 251 7.19 4.61 -17.96
C ALA A 251 6.49 3.23 -18.03
N GLN A 252 6.81 2.46 -19.06
CA GLN A 252 6.15 1.23 -19.50
C GLN A 252 6.11 0.13 -18.42
N PRO A 253 5.11 -0.79 -18.46
CA PRO A 253 5.03 -1.90 -17.53
C PRO A 253 6.18 -2.88 -17.78
N THR A 254 7.09 -2.97 -16.82
CA THR A 254 8.01 -4.11 -16.69
C THR A 254 7.27 -5.21 -15.94
N SER A 255 7.22 -6.41 -16.51
CA SER A 255 6.32 -7.50 -16.14
C SER A 255 6.58 -8.15 -14.77
N GLN A 256 7.60 -7.70 -14.03
CA GLN A 256 8.14 -8.42 -12.87
C GLN A 256 8.52 -7.54 -11.66
N ALA A 257 8.30 -6.22 -11.73
CA ALA A 257 8.35 -5.37 -10.53
C ALA A 257 7.35 -5.87 -9.47
N PRO A 258 7.58 -5.64 -8.15
CA PRO A 258 6.63 -6.04 -7.12
C PRO A 258 5.26 -5.45 -7.47
N ARG A 259 4.32 -6.33 -7.83
CA ARG A 259 3.01 -5.95 -8.37
C ARG A 259 2.24 -5.03 -7.43
N VAL A 260 2.47 -5.17 -6.13
CA VAL A 260 1.74 -4.43 -5.12
C VAL A 260 2.60 -4.23 -3.87
N CYS A 261 2.74 -2.99 -3.42
CA CYS A 261 3.28 -2.68 -2.11
C CYS A 261 2.15 -2.19 -1.21
N MET A 262 1.92 -2.88 -0.11
CA MET A 262 1.08 -2.37 0.97
C MET A 262 2.00 -1.76 2.02
N SER A 263 1.80 -0.48 2.31
CA SER A 263 2.55 0.16 3.39
C SER A 263 1.58 0.70 4.42
N ARG A 264 1.86 0.43 5.68
CA ARG A 264 1.18 1.13 6.77
C ARG A 264 1.57 2.60 6.72
N LEU A 265 0.59 3.47 6.61
CA LEU A 265 0.81 4.90 6.84
C LEU A 265 0.76 5.10 8.35
N CYS A 266 1.92 5.30 8.98
CA CYS A 266 1.95 5.86 10.33
C CYS A 266 1.87 7.38 10.15
N CYS A 267 0.75 7.97 10.59
CA CYS A 267 0.62 9.42 10.78
C CYS A 267 1.53 9.89 11.91
#